data_AF-A0A7R9DSV1-F1
#
_entry.id   AF-A0A7R9DSV1-F1
#
_cell.length_a   1.000
_cell.length_b   1.000
_cell.length_c   1.000
_cell.angle_alpha   90.00
_cell.angle_beta   90.00
_cell.angle_gamma   90.00
#
_symmetry.space_group_name_H-M   'P 1'
#
loop_
_entity.id
_entity.type
_entity.pdbx_description
1 polymer ?
#
loop_
_entity_poly.entity_id
_entity_poly.type
_entity_poly.pdbx_seq_one_letter_code
_entity_poly.pdbx_strand_id
1 'polypeptide(L)'
;SELWFQVQGSGSGSLRVCSSRRSEFPHNVSTSDVSCKVINSDSYEISLSSACEGYTYISQCPPLYLSVESTSEPTVFLCATRSICRFVGNVQYTISHQDLGCAAGICRLLANPFLLCSTIIIIVSTHFFNQ
;
A
#
# COMPACT_ATOMS: atom_id res chain seq x y z
N SER A 1 15.00 -4.54 -7.83
CA SER A 1 13.58 -4.27 -8.15
C SER A 1 13.26 -2.91 -7.59
N GLU A 2 12.76 -2.00 -8.42
CA GLU A 2 12.33 -0.68 -7.95
C GLU A 2 10.87 -0.79 -7.51
N LEU A 3 10.64 -0.68 -6.18
CA LEU A 3 9.30 -0.65 -5.62
C LEU A 3 8.73 0.76 -5.80
N TRP A 4 7.56 0.86 -6.40
CA TRP A 4 6.87 2.13 -6.59
C TRP A 4 5.37 2.00 -6.42
N PHE A 5 4.77 3.14 -6.10
CA PHE A 5 3.34 3.37 -6.09
C PHE A 5 3.05 4.56 -6.99
N GLN A 6 2.03 4.48 -7.84
CA GLN A 6 1.72 5.53 -8.80
C GLN A 6 0.23 5.85 -8.80
N VAL A 7 -0.07 7.14 -8.86
CA VAL A 7 -1.41 7.66 -9.12
C VAL A 7 -1.38 8.36 -10.47
N GLN A 8 -2.25 7.94 -11.37
CA GLN A 8 -2.39 8.55 -12.69
C GLN A 8 -3.80 9.12 -12.86
N GLY A 9 -3.90 10.41 -13.19
CA GLY A 9 -5.18 11.01 -13.52
C GLY A 9 -5.62 10.63 -14.93
N SER A 10 -6.91 10.36 -15.10
CA SER A 10 -7.54 10.11 -16.40
C SER A 10 -8.78 11.01 -16.55
N GLY A 11 -8.82 11.81 -17.62
CA GLY A 11 -9.94 12.71 -17.92
C GLY A 11 -9.69 14.18 -17.59
N SER A 12 -10.78 14.95 -17.48
CA SER A 12 -10.75 16.41 -17.30
C SER A 12 -10.91 16.77 -15.82
N GLY A 13 -9.80 16.86 -15.10
CA GLY A 13 -9.79 17.29 -13.70
C GLY A 13 -8.39 17.29 -13.10
N SER A 14 -8.18 18.18 -12.14
CA SER A 14 -6.96 18.23 -11.35
C SER A 14 -7.16 17.44 -10.06
N LEU A 15 -6.18 16.62 -9.72
CA LEU A 15 -6.13 15.81 -8.50
C LEU A 15 -4.95 16.27 -7.66
N ARG A 16 -5.15 16.48 -6.38
CA ARG A 16 -4.04 16.59 -5.43
C ARG A 16 -3.82 15.25 -4.75
N VAL A 17 -2.62 14.75 -4.89
CA VAL A 17 -2.18 13.50 -4.31
C VAL A 17 -1.19 13.83 -3.20
N CYS A 18 -1.50 13.44 -1.98
CA CYS A 18 -0.67 13.63 -0.80
C CYS A 18 -0.26 12.29 -0.21
N SER A 19 0.96 12.20 0.30
CA SER A 19 1.51 11.00 0.94
C SER A 19 2.27 11.34 2.22
N SER A 20 2.23 10.45 3.21
CA SER A 20 3.01 10.53 4.45
C SER A 20 3.28 9.14 5.03
N ARG A 21 4.33 9.02 5.84
CA ARG A 21 4.64 7.82 6.65
C ARG A 21 4.21 7.94 8.11
N ARG A 22 3.73 9.11 8.53
CA ARG A 22 3.46 9.44 9.94
C ARG A 22 2.07 10.03 10.18
N SER A 23 1.56 10.79 9.22
CA SER A 23 0.21 11.37 9.27
C SER A 23 -0.77 10.45 8.54
N GLU A 24 -1.76 9.94 9.27
CA GLU A 24 -2.85 9.11 8.71
C GLU A 24 -3.71 9.89 7.70
N PHE A 25 -3.84 11.20 7.90
CA PHE A 25 -4.62 12.10 7.05
C PHE A 25 -3.70 13.16 6.41
N PRO A 26 -2.87 12.79 5.41
CA PRO A 26 -1.86 13.68 4.85
C PRO A 26 -2.47 14.94 4.19
N HIS A 27 -3.74 14.92 3.76
CA HIS A 27 -4.42 16.11 3.23
C HIS A 27 -4.64 17.21 4.28
N ASN A 28 -4.86 16.84 5.56
CA ASN A 28 -5.25 17.78 6.62
C ASN A 28 -4.07 18.47 7.29
N VAL A 29 -2.83 18.05 6.98
CA VAL A 29 -1.64 18.42 7.73
C VAL A 29 -0.58 18.97 6.78
N SER A 30 0.03 20.10 7.15
CA SER A 30 1.13 20.71 6.40
C SER A 30 2.43 20.58 7.20
N THR A 31 2.82 19.34 7.49
CA THR A 31 4.10 19.03 8.14
C THR A 31 5.13 18.62 7.10
N SER A 32 6.42 18.67 7.48
CA SER A 32 7.53 18.35 6.58
C SER A 32 7.55 16.88 6.11
N ASP A 33 6.82 15.98 6.78
CA ASP A 33 6.68 14.57 6.41
C ASP A 33 5.57 14.31 5.37
N VAL A 34 4.80 15.34 5.01
CA VAL A 34 3.75 15.25 3.98
C VAL A 34 4.29 15.77 2.66
N SER A 35 4.19 14.95 1.62
CA SER A 35 4.51 15.34 0.23
C SER A 35 3.23 15.34 -0.60
N CYS A 36 2.89 16.51 -1.17
CA CYS A 36 1.70 16.68 -2.00
C CYS A 36 2.07 17.16 -3.41
N LYS A 37 1.42 16.60 -4.42
CA LYS A 37 1.56 17.02 -5.82
C LYS A 37 0.17 17.13 -6.46
N VAL A 38 -0.06 18.20 -7.22
CA VAL A 38 -1.23 18.31 -8.09
C VAL A 38 -0.89 17.71 -9.44
N ILE A 39 -1.71 16.78 -9.91
CA ILE A 39 -1.63 16.14 -11.22
C ILE A 39 -2.92 16.39 -11.99
N ASN A 40 -2.83 16.53 -13.31
CA ASN A 40 -3.99 16.56 -14.20
C ASN A 40 -4.08 15.20 -14.90
N SER A 41 -3.77 15.16 -16.20
CA SER A 41 -3.64 13.93 -16.98
C SER A 41 -2.28 13.22 -16.78
N ASP A 42 -1.48 13.68 -15.84
CA ASP A 42 -0.14 13.19 -15.55
C ASP A 42 -0.18 12.08 -14.49
N SER A 43 0.97 11.41 -14.32
CA SER A 43 1.19 10.48 -13.21
C SER A 43 2.06 11.10 -12.11
N TYR A 44 1.79 10.69 -10.87
CA TYR A 44 2.64 10.92 -9.73
C TYR A 44 3.11 9.58 -9.18
N GLU A 45 4.42 9.35 -9.29
CA GLU A 45 5.08 8.17 -8.76
C GLU A 45 5.75 8.49 -7.43
N ILE A 46 5.56 7.58 -6.47
CA ILE A 46 6.14 7.59 -5.14
C ILE A 46 7.06 6.37 -5.06
N SER A 47 8.36 6.62 -5.06
CA SER A 47 9.35 5.55 -4.88
C SER A 47 9.30 5.01 -3.45
N LEU A 48 9.30 3.68 -3.34
CA LEU A 48 9.29 2.94 -2.08
C LEU A 48 10.61 2.18 -1.85
N SER A 49 11.64 2.48 -2.64
CA SER A 49 12.96 1.82 -2.59
C SER A 49 13.63 1.93 -1.21
N SER A 50 13.49 3.07 -0.53
CA SER A 50 13.98 3.32 0.84
C SER A 50 12.87 3.30 1.91
N ALA A 51 11.68 2.79 1.57
CA ALA A 51 10.50 2.86 2.44
C ALA A 51 10.69 2.27 3.85
N CYS A 52 11.47 1.19 3.94
CA CYS A 52 11.75 0.47 5.18
C CYS A 52 13.22 0.60 5.61
N GLU A 53 13.92 1.62 5.12
CA GLU A 53 15.31 1.86 5.50
C GLU A 53 15.40 2.11 7.02
N GLY A 54 16.34 1.42 7.68
CA GLY A 54 16.50 1.47 9.14
C GLY A 54 15.63 0.49 9.94
N TYR A 55 14.73 -0.27 9.30
CA TYR A 55 13.92 -1.29 9.96
C TYR A 55 14.42 -2.71 9.64
N THR A 56 14.64 -3.52 10.67
CA THR A 56 15.13 -4.90 10.52
C THR A 56 14.03 -5.85 10.06
N TYR A 57 12.79 -5.60 10.48
CA TYR A 57 11.65 -6.44 10.15
C TYR A 57 10.59 -5.64 9.40
N ILE A 58 9.97 -6.27 8.40
CA ILE A 58 8.90 -5.64 7.60
C ILE A 58 7.68 -5.28 8.44
N SER A 59 7.44 -6.00 9.53
CA SER A 59 6.37 -5.70 10.50
C SER A 59 6.60 -4.40 11.28
N GLN A 60 7.82 -3.88 11.29
CA GLN A 60 8.17 -2.62 11.92
C GLN A 60 8.20 -1.45 10.92
N CYS A 61 8.10 -1.75 9.62
CA CYS A 61 8.13 -0.73 8.58
C CYS A 61 6.88 0.14 8.67
N PRO A 62 7.02 1.48 8.69
CA PRO A 62 5.89 2.37 8.81
C PRO A 62 4.99 2.29 7.56
N PRO A 63 3.66 2.31 7.74
CA PRO A 63 2.72 2.29 6.62
C PRO A 63 2.85 3.56 5.77
N LEU A 64 2.48 3.47 4.50
CA LEU A 64 2.31 4.63 3.63
C LEU A 64 0.85 5.07 3.67
N TYR A 65 0.61 6.28 4.18
CA TYR A 65 -0.69 6.93 4.13
C TYR A 65 -0.81 7.77 2.87
N LEU A 66 -1.96 7.69 2.21
CA LEU A 66 -2.22 8.33 0.93
C LEU A 66 -3.58 9.02 0.96
N SER A 67 -3.64 10.19 0.36
CA SER A 67 -4.89 10.92 0.14
C SER A 67 -4.92 11.42 -1.30
N VAL A 68 -6.04 11.20 -1.98
CA VAL A 68 -6.29 11.68 -3.34
C VAL A 68 -7.58 12.49 -3.29
N GLU A 69 -7.49 13.76 -3.63
CA GLU A 69 -8.62 14.67 -3.68
C GLU A 69 -8.73 15.35 -5.04
N SER A 70 -9.94 15.67 -5.47
CA SER A 70 -10.12 16.52 -6.65
C SER A 70 -10.03 17.98 -6.24
N THR A 71 -9.19 18.74 -6.95
CA THR A 71 -9.05 20.20 -6.77
C THR A 71 -9.73 20.99 -7.88
N SER A 72 -10.29 20.32 -8.89
CA SER A 72 -10.99 20.97 -10.00
C SER A 72 -12.47 21.11 -9.67
N GLU A 73 -13.00 22.32 -9.81
CA GLU A 73 -14.42 22.47 -10.08
C GLU A 73 -14.71 21.97 -11.51
N PRO A 74 -15.88 21.36 -11.76
CA PRO A 74 -16.23 20.86 -13.09
C PRO A 74 -16.47 22.04 -14.05
N THR A 75 -15.42 22.53 -14.70
CA THR A 75 -15.47 23.71 -15.59
C THR A 75 -15.68 23.35 -17.06
N VAL A 76 -15.33 22.12 -17.47
CA VAL A 76 -15.45 21.68 -18.88
C VAL A 76 -16.32 20.44 -18.96
N PHE A 77 -17.49 20.60 -19.57
CA PHE A 77 -18.39 19.49 -19.88
C PHE A 77 -18.09 19.01 -21.30
N LEU A 78 -17.64 17.76 -21.47
CA LEU A 78 -17.48 17.14 -22.79
C LEU A 78 -18.83 16.90 -23.51
N CYS A 79 -19.95 17.10 -22.82
CA CYS A 79 -21.29 16.94 -23.36
C CYS A 79 -21.95 18.30 -23.62
N ALA A 80 -22.50 18.48 -24.83
CA ALA A 80 -23.26 19.68 -25.22
C ALA A 80 -24.56 19.87 -24.41
N THR A 81 -25.12 18.81 -23.80
CA THR A 81 -26.43 18.84 -23.13
C THR A 81 -26.42 18.02 -21.84
N ARG A 82 -26.90 18.63 -20.73
CA ARG A 82 -26.97 17.99 -19.39
C ARG A 82 -27.82 16.70 -19.34
N SER A 83 -28.77 16.52 -20.25
CA SER A 83 -29.69 15.37 -20.25
C SER A 83 -29.09 14.05 -20.75
N ILE A 84 -27.93 14.09 -21.42
CA ILE A 84 -27.30 12.90 -22.05
C ILE A 84 -26.15 12.37 -21.19
N CYS A 85 -25.58 13.22 -20.35
CA CYS A 85 -24.31 12.95 -19.68
C CYS A 85 -24.56 12.38 -18.28
N ARG A 86 -24.35 11.07 -18.10
CA ARG A 86 -24.62 10.35 -16.83
C ARG A 86 -23.65 10.72 -15.69
N PHE A 87 -22.46 11.23 -16.04
CA PHE A 87 -21.37 11.52 -15.11
C PHE A 87 -20.73 12.87 -15.43
N VAL A 88 -21.48 13.95 -15.18
CA VAL A 88 -21.00 15.32 -15.41
C VAL A 88 -20.02 15.68 -14.30
N GLY A 89 -18.73 15.81 -14.61
CA GLY A 89 -17.71 16.24 -13.65
C GLY A 89 -17.05 15.13 -12.82
N ASN A 90 -17.12 13.86 -13.27
CA ASN A 90 -16.34 12.80 -12.64
C ASN A 90 -14.85 12.96 -12.98
N VAL A 91 -14.01 12.93 -11.97
CA VAL A 91 -12.55 12.82 -12.13
C VAL A 91 -12.17 11.36 -11.95
N GLN A 92 -11.53 10.79 -12.97
CA GLN A 92 -11.07 9.41 -12.95
C GLN A 92 -9.58 9.39 -12.62
N TYR A 93 -9.16 8.38 -11.86
CA TYR A 93 -7.76 8.11 -11.61
C TYR A 93 -7.53 6.62 -11.45
N THR A 94 -6.30 6.21 -11.73
CA THR A 94 -5.83 4.84 -11.58
C THR A 94 -4.72 4.81 -10.55
N ILE A 95 -4.80 3.85 -9.63
CA ILE A 95 -3.73 3.54 -8.69
C ILE A 95 -3.05 2.25 -9.16
N SER A 96 -1.74 2.31 -9.34
CA SER A 96 -0.90 1.18 -9.69
C SER A 96 0.26 1.05 -8.71
N HIS A 97 0.74 -0.18 -8.53
CA HIS A 97 1.89 -0.45 -7.69
C HIS A 97 2.72 -1.59 -8.29
N GLN A 98 4.02 -1.59 -8.03
CA GLN A 98 4.92 -2.63 -8.48
C GLN A 98 5.65 -3.29 -7.30
N ASP A 99 5.74 -4.63 -7.37
CA ASP A 99 6.51 -5.47 -6.46
C ASP A 99 6.16 -5.35 -4.96
N LEU A 100 4.97 -4.84 -4.63
CA LEU A 100 4.41 -4.93 -3.28
C LEU A 100 4.03 -6.39 -2.97
N GLY A 101 4.97 -7.15 -2.42
CA GLY A 101 4.74 -8.52 -1.97
C GLY A 101 4.15 -8.58 -0.55
N CYS A 102 3.24 -9.51 -0.30
CA CYS A 102 2.84 -9.87 1.05
C CYS A 102 3.93 -10.75 1.67
N ALA A 103 4.75 -10.19 2.54
CA ALA A 103 5.54 -10.99 3.47
C ALA A 103 4.61 -11.49 4.57
N ALA A 104 3.88 -12.59 4.31
CA ALA A 104 3.28 -13.34 5.40
C ALA A 104 4.40 -13.69 6.36
N GLY A 105 4.27 -13.27 7.62
CA GLY A 105 5.21 -13.66 8.67
C GLY A 105 5.23 -15.18 8.66
N ILE A 106 6.26 -15.75 8.04
CA ILE A 106 6.53 -17.17 8.15
C ILE A 106 6.70 -17.33 9.65
N CYS A 107 5.69 -17.90 10.31
CA CYS A 107 5.84 -18.49 11.62
C CYS A 107 7.05 -19.40 11.47
N ARG A 108 8.22 -18.89 11.84
CA ARG A 108 9.29 -19.74 12.28
C ARG A 108 8.68 -20.36 13.52
N LEU A 109 7.97 -21.48 13.32
CA LEU A 109 7.90 -22.52 14.32
C LEU A 109 9.36 -22.75 14.63
N LEU A 110 9.86 -22.03 15.63
CA LEU A 110 11.00 -22.41 16.42
C LEU A 110 10.54 -23.70 17.09
N ALA A 111 10.43 -24.76 16.30
CA ALA A 111 10.18 -26.09 16.76
C ALA A 111 11.39 -26.35 17.63
N ASN A 112 11.19 -26.16 18.94
CA ASN A 112 12.23 -26.34 19.92
C ASN A 112 12.80 -27.74 19.68
N PRO A 113 14.08 -27.89 19.34
CA PRO A 113 14.64 -29.20 19.01
C PRO A 113 14.41 -30.18 20.16
N PHE A 114 14.31 -29.71 21.41
CA PHE A 114 13.92 -30.51 22.56
C PHE A 114 12.49 -31.08 22.47
N LEU A 115 11.51 -30.31 21.98
CA LEU A 115 10.14 -30.80 21.80
C LEU A 115 10.10 -31.87 20.71
N LEU A 116 10.80 -31.67 19.59
CA LEU A 116 10.91 -32.68 18.53
C LEU A 116 11.64 -33.96 19.00
N CYS A 117 12.72 -33.83 19.77
CA CYS A 117 13.41 -34.99 20.34
C CYS A 117 12.53 -35.72 21.36
N SER A 118 11.81 -34.99 22.21
CA SER A 118 10.94 -35.60 23.22
C SER A 118 9.81 -36.43 22.62
N THR A 119 9.18 -35.96 21.53
CA THR A 119 8.11 -36.72 20.86
C THR A 119 8.64 -37.97 20.18
N ILE A 120 9.81 -37.90 19.54
CA ILE A 120 10.46 -39.08 18.92
C ILE A 120 10.82 -40.12 19.98
N ILE A 121 11.38 -39.70 21.12
CA ILE A 121 11.74 -40.61 22.22
C ILE A 121 10.50 -41.31 22.78
N ILE A 122 9.41 -40.58 23.02
CA ILE A 122 8.16 -41.17 23.53
C ILE A 122 7.60 -42.20 22.56
N ILE A 123 7.57 -41.90 21.25
CA ILE A 123 7.05 -42.82 20.22
C ILE A 123 7.88 -44.11 20.16
N VAL A 124 9.22 -44.00 20.15
CA VAL A 124 10.11 -45.17 20.16
C VAL A 124 9.92 -46.00 21.43
N SER A 125 9.83 -45.35 22.59
CA SER A 125 9.64 -46.03 23.87
C SER A 125 8.31 -46.80 23.90
N THR A 126 7.22 -46.20 23.40
CA THR A 126 5.92 -46.88 23.32
C THR A 126 5.90 -48.03 22.31
N HIS A 127 6.68 -47.94 21.23
CA HIS A 127 6.78 -49.02 20.24
C HIS A 127 7.61 -50.21 20.76
N PHE A 128 8.65 -49.93 21.55
CA PHE A 128 9.51 -50.94 22.17
C PHE A 128 8.84 -51.65 23.35
N PHE A 129 7.95 -50.96 24.08
CA PHE A 129 7.21 -51.53 25.21
C PHE A 129 5.97 -52.34 24.78
N ASN A 130 5.59 -52.28 23.50
CA ASN A 130 4.40 -52.94 22.93
C ASN A 130 4.77 -54.13 22.01
N GLN A 131 6.04 -54.57 22.04
CA GLN A 131 6.52 -55.88 21.54
C GLN A 131 6.89 -56.76 22.73
#